data_AF-A0AA41NJI6-F1
#
_entry.id   AF-A0AA41NJI6-F1
#
_cell.length_a   1.000
_cell.length_b   1.000
_cell.length_c   1.000
_cell.angle_alpha   90.00
_cell.angle_beta   90.00
_cell.angle_gamma   90.00
#
_symmetry.space_group_name_H-M   'P 1'
#
loop_
_entity.id
_entity.type
_entity.pdbx_description
1 polymer ?
#
loop_
_entity_poly.entity_id
_entity_poly.type
_entity_poly.pdbx_seq_one_letter_code
_entity_poly.pdbx_strand_id
1 'polypeptide(L)'
;MDALVDGQVVVPLVQNLERLDESVREEADGVHNTLAIVENMNEFQPEMCTEVAQQGLLQWLLKRLKAKMPFDANKLSCSEVLAILLQDNHENRELLGEVDGIDVLLQQLPVFKRHNPSTAEEQEKMENPFDSLCSCLMLSSNRERFLKGEGLQLMNLILWEKISRSRALKVLDHAMIGPEGTGNCHKFVDILGLRTIFPLFMKSPRKIKKVGTTERELEEHVCWILASLLCNVRGQQRTRLLNKFTEKDNEKVDRLMELHFKYLGAMQVADKKIEGEQYDIVWWGEIIDKDVEDESYLWRLDAGLSVLQHMCYIMAEICSANVSQIRQRVHQILNMRGSSIKIVRHIIKEYSENIRDGGSPEFRENKPKRIVGLLKNF
;
A
#
# COMPACT_ATOMS: atom_id res chain seq x y z
N MET A 1 13.06 -28.16 18.43
CA MET A 1 12.16 -27.58 17.43
C MET A 1 11.82 -28.64 16.40
N ASP A 2 12.80 -29.24 15.74
CA ASP A 2 12.61 -30.30 14.73
C ASP A 2 11.61 -31.41 15.14
N ALA A 3 11.70 -31.93 16.37
CA ALA A 3 10.75 -32.94 16.86
C ALA A 3 9.29 -32.46 17.00
N LEU A 4 9.05 -31.15 17.19
CA LEU A 4 7.72 -30.56 17.22
C LEU A 4 7.15 -30.41 15.79
N VAL A 5 8.03 -30.10 14.84
CA VAL A 5 7.70 -30.02 13.41
C VAL A 5 7.35 -31.39 12.87
N ASP A 6 8.25 -32.35 13.05
CA ASP A 6 8.10 -33.74 12.60
C ASP A 6 6.87 -34.42 13.24
N GLY A 7 6.53 -33.99 14.46
CA GLY A 7 5.34 -34.45 15.19
C GLY A 7 4.04 -33.77 14.81
N GLN A 8 4.03 -32.86 13.81
CA GLN A 8 2.88 -32.07 13.39
C GLN A 8 2.17 -31.37 14.55
N VAL A 9 2.93 -30.72 15.45
CA VAL A 9 2.39 -30.18 16.72
C VAL A 9 1.22 -29.21 16.54
N VAL A 10 1.07 -28.57 15.39
CA VAL A 10 -0.01 -27.61 15.14
C VAL A 10 -1.37 -28.33 15.04
N VAL A 11 -1.44 -29.54 14.47
CA VAL A 11 -2.69 -30.31 14.39
C VAL A 11 -3.31 -30.57 15.78
N PRO A 12 -2.63 -31.17 16.77
CA PRO A 12 -3.19 -31.37 18.10
C PRO A 12 -3.41 -30.05 18.85
N LEU A 13 -2.61 -29.01 18.61
CA LEU A 13 -2.85 -27.68 19.17
C LEU A 13 -4.18 -27.09 18.67
N VAL A 14 -4.45 -27.15 17.36
CA VAL A 14 -5.71 -26.68 16.77
C VAL A 14 -6.89 -27.51 17.25
N GLN A 15 -6.75 -28.84 17.31
CA GLN A 15 -7.79 -29.73 17.87
C GLN A 15 -8.10 -29.43 19.34
N ASN A 16 -7.08 -29.03 20.12
CA ASN A 16 -7.29 -28.59 21.49
C ASN A 16 -8.00 -27.22 21.54
N LEU A 17 -7.56 -26.26 20.71
CA LEU A 17 -8.18 -24.93 20.59
C LEU A 17 -9.67 -24.99 20.25
N GLU A 18 -10.11 -25.99 19.48
CA GLU A 18 -11.54 -26.17 19.18
C GLU A 18 -12.40 -26.60 20.39
N ARG A 19 -11.76 -27.13 21.43
CA ARG A 19 -12.42 -27.66 22.63
C ARG A 19 -12.41 -26.71 23.81
N LEU A 20 -11.54 -25.70 23.80
CA LEU A 20 -11.40 -24.74 24.89
C LEU A 20 -12.60 -23.77 24.92
N ASP A 21 -13.13 -23.54 26.12
CA ASP A 21 -14.18 -22.57 26.42
C ASP A 21 -13.56 -21.31 27.05
N GLU A 22 -13.45 -20.24 26.27
CA GLU A 22 -12.88 -18.97 26.70
C GLU A 22 -13.71 -18.21 27.75
N SER A 23 -14.88 -18.73 28.15
CA SER A 23 -15.56 -18.24 29.35
C SER A 23 -14.86 -18.65 30.66
N VAL A 24 -14.02 -19.69 30.61
CA VAL A 24 -13.16 -20.14 31.69
C VAL A 24 -11.80 -19.48 31.54
N ARG A 25 -11.34 -18.79 32.60
CA ARG A 25 -10.11 -17.99 32.55
C ARG A 25 -8.88 -18.85 32.22
N GLU A 26 -8.76 -20.01 32.84
CA GLU A 26 -7.65 -20.94 32.62
C GLU A 26 -7.60 -21.45 31.17
N GLU A 27 -8.76 -21.64 30.54
CA GLU A 27 -8.85 -22.07 29.15
C GLU A 27 -8.61 -20.92 28.18
N ALA A 28 -9.05 -19.69 28.52
CA ALA A 28 -8.69 -18.47 27.79
C ALA A 28 -7.16 -18.22 27.80
N ASP A 29 -6.51 -18.44 28.94
CA ASP A 29 -5.05 -18.41 29.06
C ASP A 29 -4.40 -19.54 28.22
N GLY A 30 -5.05 -20.71 28.13
CA GLY A 30 -4.65 -21.80 27.26
C GLY A 30 -4.66 -21.44 25.77
N VAL A 31 -5.68 -20.70 25.32
CA VAL A 31 -5.75 -20.15 23.95
C VAL A 31 -4.59 -19.19 23.72
N HIS A 32 -4.37 -18.24 24.63
CA HIS A 32 -3.30 -17.26 24.54
C HIS A 32 -1.92 -17.91 24.43
N ASN A 33 -1.63 -18.88 25.30
CA ASN A 33 -0.38 -19.63 25.29
C ASN A 33 -0.19 -20.42 23.98
N THR A 34 -1.27 -20.96 23.41
CA THR A 34 -1.19 -21.67 22.13
C THR A 34 -0.82 -20.72 20.98
N LEU A 35 -1.39 -19.52 20.96
CA LEU A 35 -1.03 -18.49 19.98
C LEU A 35 0.42 -18.04 20.14
N ALA A 36 0.88 -17.86 21.38
CA ALA A 36 2.27 -17.52 21.67
C ALA A 36 3.25 -18.62 21.24
N ILE A 37 2.88 -19.90 21.36
CA ILE A 37 3.70 -21.02 20.84
C ILE A 37 3.87 -20.88 19.32
N VAL A 38 2.77 -20.62 18.60
CA VAL A 38 2.81 -20.45 17.13
C VAL A 38 3.67 -19.24 16.74
N GLU A 39 3.51 -18.12 17.44
CA GLU A 39 4.30 -16.91 17.21
C GLU A 39 5.81 -17.19 17.35
N ASN A 40 6.22 -17.80 18.47
CA ASN A 40 7.61 -18.18 18.72
C ASN A 40 8.15 -19.19 17.68
N MET A 41 7.31 -20.13 17.24
CA MET A 41 7.68 -21.08 16.20
C MET A 41 7.95 -20.38 14.86
N ASN A 42 7.07 -19.44 14.48
CA ASN A 42 7.21 -18.70 13.23
C ASN A 42 8.40 -17.73 13.26
N GLU A 43 8.70 -17.11 14.41
CA GLU A 43 9.87 -16.25 14.58
C GLU A 43 11.18 -17.04 14.43
N PHE A 44 11.22 -18.26 14.95
CA PHE A 44 12.41 -19.11 14.89
C PHE A 44 12.58 -19.84 13.54
N GLN A 45 11.48 -20.27 12.91
CA GLN A 45 11.50 -21.02 11.65
C GLN A 45 10.38 -20.56 10.71
N PRO A 46 10.57 -19.44 9.98
CA PRO A 46 9.54 -18.86 9.10
C PRO A 46 9.07 -19.78 7.98
N GLU A 47 9.89 -20.76 7.59
CA GLU A 47 9.58 -21.78 6.58
C GLU A 47 8.36 -22.63 6.94
N MET A 48 8.05 -22.74 8.24
CA MET A 48 6.90 -23.50 8.74
C MET A 48 5.57 -22.77 8.64
N CYS A 49 5.57 -21.45 8.41
CA CYS A 49 4.35 -20.63 8.39
C CYS A 49 3.29 -21.19 7.44
N THR A 50 3.69 -21.74 6.29
CA THR A 50 2.77 -22.36 5.33
C THR A 50 2.10 -23.59 5.94
N GLU A 51 2.91 -24.52 6.47
CA GLU A 51 2.42 -25.79 7.00
C GLU A 51 1.51 -25.56 8.21
N VAL A 52 1.91 -24.66 9.12
CA VAL A 52 1.12 -24.25 10.30
C VAL A 52 -0.26 -23.74 9.88
N ALA A 53 -0.33 -22.88 8.87
CA ALA A 53 -1.59 -22.34 8.38
C ALA A 53 -2.48 -23.42 7.72
N GLN A 54 -1.87 -24.31 6.92
CA GLN A 54 -2.56 -25.40 6.23
C GLN A 54 -3.07 -26.48 7.18
N GLN A 55 -2.43 -26.69 8.33
CA GLN A 55 -2.85 -27.65 9.36
C GLN A 55 -4.10 -27.22 10.16
N GLY A 56 -4.84 -26.21 9.70
CA GLY A 56 -6.14 -25.81 10.25
C GLY A 56 -6.12 -24.55 11.11
N LEU A 57 -4.93 -24.02 11.44
CA LEU A 57 -4.83 -22.84 12.29
C LEU A 57 -5.45 -21.61 11.62
N LEU A 58 -5.24 -21.43 10.31
CA LEU A 58 -5.79 -20.27 9.59
C LEU A 58 -7.32 -20.25 9.65
N GLN A 59 -7.96 -21.39 9.44
CA GLN A 59 -9.42 -21.53 9.51
C GLN A 59 -9.93 -21.27 10.92
N TRP A 60 -9.22 -21.74 11.94
CA TRP A 60 -9.55 -21.47 13.33
C TRP A 60 -9.45 -19.97 13.67
N LEU A 61 -8.36 -19.30 13.25
CA LEU A 61 -8.16 -17.86 13.44
C LEU A 61 -9.28 -17.04 12.80
N LEU A 62 -9.65 -17.36 11.54
CA LEU A 62 -10.75 -16.68 10.84
C LEU A 62 -12.09 -16.89 11.53
N LYS A 63 -12.38 -18.11 12.00
CA LYS A 63 -13.59 -18.42 12.77
C LYS A 63 -13.63 -17.60 14.07
N ARG A 64 -12.51 -17.50 14.78
CA ARG A 64 -12.38 -16.74 16.03
C ARG A 64 -12.53 -15.23 15.82
N LEU A 65 -11.97 -14.68 14.73
CA LEU A 65 -12.15 -13.27 14.38
C LEU A 65 -13.61 -12.95 14.00
N LYS A 66 -14.27 -13.85 13.26
CA LYS A 66 -15.68 -13.71 12.86
C LYS A 66 -16.66 -13.85 14.03
N ALA A 67 -16.25 -14.50 15.12
CA ALA A 67 -17.11 -14.72 16.28
C ALA A 67 -17.68 -13.40 16.85
N LYS A 68 -19.00 -13.40 17.08
CA LYS A 68 -19.74 -12.25 17.63
C LYS A 68 -19.61 -12.17 19.15
N MET A 69 -18.38 -12.01 19.60
CA MET A 69 -18.04 -11.83 21.02
C MET A 69 -17.45 -10.44 21.25
N PRO A 70 -17.52 -9.92 22.49
CA PRO A 70 -16.78 -8.73 22.87
C PRO A 70 -15.30 -8.89 22.51
N PHE A 71 -14.64 -7.76 22.29
CA PHE A 71 -13.21 -7.80 22.04
C PHE A 71 -12.47 -8.13 23.34
N ASP A 72 -11.50 -9.03 23.23
CA ASP A 72 -10.63 -9.50 24.29
C ASP A 72 -9.18 -9.62 23.76
N ALA A 73 -8.24 -9.85 24.68
CA ALA A 73 -6.82 -10.00 24.35
C ALA A 73 -6.57 -11.15 23.35
N ASN A 74 -7.31 -12.25 23.46
CA ASN A 74 -7.20 -13.37 22.53
C ASN A 74 -7.60 -12.99 21.10
N LYS A 75 -8.62 -12.13 20.92
CA LYS A 75 -8.97 -11.60 19.59
C LYS A 75 -7.88 -10.70 19.02
N LEU A 76 -7.16 -9.96 19.86
CA LEU A 76 -5.98 -9.19 19.44
C LEU A 76 -4.87 -10.14 18.96
N SER A 77 -4.48 -11.11 19.79
CA SER A 77 -3.45 -12.09 19.46
C SER A 77 -3.80 -12.88 18.19
N CYS A 78 -5.06 -13.22 17.97
CA CYS A 78 -5.50 -13.85 16.72
C CYS A 78 -5.23 -12.97 15.49
N SER A 79 -5.42 -11.65 15.61
CA SER A 79 -5.17 -10.72 14.51
C SER A 79 -3.68 -10.53 14.22
N GLU A 80 -2.83 -10.60 15.24
CA GLU A 80 -1.37 -10.51 15.13
C GLU A 80 -0.80 -11.77 14.48
N VAL A 81 -1.16 -12.95 15.01
CA VAL A 81 -0.74 -14.24 14.43
C VAL A 81 -1.23 -14.36 12.99
N LEU A 82 -2.44 -13.89 12.67
CA LEU A 82 -2.92 -13.87 11.29
C LEU A 82 -2.03 -12.98 10.39
N ALA A 83 -1.63 -11.80 10.86
CA ALA A 83 -0.74 -10.92 10.10
C ALA A 83 0.62 -11.58 9.86
N ILE A 84 1.19 -12.26 10.87
CA ILE A 84 2.44 -13.01 10.78
C ILE A 84 2.34 -14.14 9.73
N LEU A 85 1.26 -14.95 9.79
CA LEU A 85 1.08 -16.05 8.83
C LEU A 85 0.98 -15.57 7.38
N LEU A 86 0.51 -14.34 7.15
CA LEU A 86 0.37 -13.76 5.83
C LEU A 86 1.61 -12.97 5.38
N GLN A 87 2.54 -12.68 6.29
CA GLN A 87 3.73 -11.89 5.99
C GLN A 87 4.63 -12.66 5.02
N ASP A 88 4.87 -12.07 3.85
CA ASP A 88 5.69 -12.61 2.75
C ASP A 88 5.41 -14.07 2.34
N ASN A 89 4.20 -14.57 2.61
CA ASN A 89 3.80 -15.94 2.31
C ASN A 89 2.68 -16.00 1.26
N HIS A 90 3.02 -16.39 0.03
CA HIS A 90 2.07 -16.46 -1.08
C HIS A 90 1.01 -17.55 -0.90
N GLU A 91 1.39 -18.71 -0.38
CA GLU A 91 0.52 -19.87 -0.21
C GLU A 91 -0.57 -19.59 0.82
N ASN A 92 -0.21 -18.95 1.94
CA ASN A 92 -1.17 -18.54 2.98
C ASN A 92 -2.13 -17.46 2.49
N ARG A 93 -1.67 -16.54 1.64
CA ARG A 93 -2.54 -15.52 1.01
C ARG A 93 -3.58 -16.17 0.08
N GLU A 94 -3.19 -17.20 -0.67
CA GLU A 94 -4.11 -17.94 -1.55
C GLU A 94 -5.10 -18.74 -0.69
N LEU A 95 -4.60 -19.50 0.29
CA LEU A 95 -5.43 -20.27 1.22
C LEU A 95 -6.47 -19.42 1.93
N LEU A 96 -6.09 -18.23 2.44
CA LEU A 96 -7.03 -17.30 3.07
C LEU A 96 -8.13 -16.88 2.10
N GLY A 97 -7.77 -16.64 0.84
CA GLY A 97 -8.73 -16.30 -0.21
C GLY A 97 -9.70 -17.43 -0.53
N GLU A 98 -9.24 -18.68 -0.52
CA GLU A 98 -10.07 -19.88 -0.78
C GLU A 98 -11.11 -20.14 0.32
N VAL A 99 -10.83 -19.75 1.57
CA VAL A 99 -11.72 -19.94 2.72
C VAL A 99 -12.59 -18.72 3.04
N ASP A 100 -12.85 -17.86 2.04
CA ASP A 100 -13.62 -16.61 2.17
C ASP A 100 -13.05 -15.64 3.24
N GLY A 101 -11.75 -15.73 3.53
CA GLY A 101 -11.09 -14.92 4.56
C GLY A 101 -11.08 -13.43 4.24
N ILE A 102 -11.13 -13.04 2.97
CA ILE A 102 -11.23 -11.63 2.55
C ILE A 102 -12.53 -11.01 3.08
N ASP A 103 -13.65 -11.71 2.98
CA ASP A 103 -14.93 -11.22 3.51
C ASP A 103 -14.91 -11.14 5.03
N VAL A 104 -14.24 -12.09 5.70
CA VAL A 104 -14.05 -12.05 7.16
C VAL A 104 -13.28 -10.81 7.58
N LEU A 105 -12.17 -10.50 6.90
CA LEU A 105 -11.37 -9.28 7.15
C LEU A 105 -12.20 -8.02 6.90
N LEU A 106 -12.91 -7.94 5.77
CA LEU A 106 -13.77 -6.81 5.43
C LEU A 106 -14.89 -6.60 6.46
N GLN A 107 -15.42 -7.66 7.07
CA GLN A 107 -16.44 -7.57 8.13
C GLN A 107 -15.89 -7.04 9.47
N GLN A 108 -14.57 -7.12 9.72
CA GLN A 108 -13.97 -6.57 10.95
C GLN A 108 -13.77 -5.05 10.89
N LEU A 109 -13.56 -4.48 9.71
CA LEU A 109 -13.20 -3.06 9.53
C LEU A 109 -14.31 -2.04 9.89
N PRO A 110 -15.62 -2.29 9.66
CA PRO A 110 -16.68 -1.31 9.94
C PRO A 110 -16.82 -0.91 11.42
N VAL A 111 -16.38 -1.77 12.35
CA VAL A 111 -16.41 -1.50 13.79
C VAL A 111 -15.68 -0.19 14.13
N PHE A 112 -14.62 0.11 13.38
CA PHE A 112 -13.76 1.27 13.57
C PHE A 112 -14.26 2.55 12.88
N LYS A 113 -15.46 2.51 12.29
CA LYS A 113 -16.10 3.70 11.71
C LYS A 113 -16.64 4.64 12.78
N ARG A 114 -17.19 4.10 13.87
CA ARG A 114 -17.97 4.86 14.86
C ARG A 114 -17.23 5.14 16.17
N HIS A 115 -16.21 4.34 16.46
CA HIS A 115 -15.45 4.42 17.70
C HIS A 115 -13.97 4.61 17.35
N ASN A 116 -13.42 5.73 17.83
CA ASN A 116 -11.98 5.96 17.77
C ASN A 116 -11.31 5.08 18.84
N PRO A 117 -10.17 4.43 18.53
CA PRO A 117 -9.41 3.69 19.51
C PRO A 117 -8.93 4.66 20.60
N SER A 118 -9.10 4.23 21.85
CA SER A 118 -8.74 4.98 23.05
C SER A 118 -7.43 4.48 23.67
N THR A 119 -7.11 3.19 23.48
CA THR A 119 -5.88 2.54 23.93
C THR A 119 -4.98 2.16 22.74
N ALA A 120 -3.70 1.88 23.02
CA ALA A 120 -2.78 1.36 22.01
C ALA A 120 -3.23 -0.01 21.47
N GLU A 121 -3.71 -0.89 22.35
CA GLU A 121 -4.29 -2.19 22.01
C GLU A 121 -5.50 -2.05 21.07
N GLU A 122 -6.38 -1.06 21.30
CA GLU A 122 -7.49 -0.78 20.39
C GLU A 122 -7.04 -0.23 19.03
N GLN A 123 -5.87 0.42 18.99
CA GLN A 123 -5.26 0.88 17.74
C GLN A 123 -4.65 -0.29 16.98
N GLU A 124 -3.86 -1.15 17.62
CA GLU A 124 -3.30 -2.38 17.01
C GLU A 124 -4.43 -3.28 16.50
N LYS A 125 -5.48 -3.44 17.30
CA LYS A 125 -6.72 -4.10 16.90
C LYS A 125 -7.31 -3.53 15.59
N MET A 126 -7.23 -2.22 15.38
CA MET A 126 -7.68 -1.62 14.13
C MET A 126 -6.71 -1.92 12.99
N GLU A 127 -5.41 -1.82 13.25
CA GLU A 127 -4.36 -1.88 12.23
C GLU A 127 -4.12 -3.30 11.69
N ASN A 128 -4.12 -4.33 12.53
CA ASN A 128 -3.79 -5.70 12.14
C ASN A 128 -4.69 -6.26 11.00
N PRO A 129 -6.03 -6.06 11.02
CA PRO A 129 -6.87 -6.45 9.88
C PRO A 129 -6.55 -5.68 8.59
N PHE A 130 -6.16 -4.41 8.68
CA PHE A 130 -5.74 -3.64 7.49
C PHE A 130 -4.42 -4.17 6.92
N ASP A 131 -3.45 -4.48 7.77
CA ASP A 131 -2.15 -5.01 7.32
C ASP A 131 -2.28 -6.43 6.76
N SER A 132 -3.11 -7.28 7.40
CA SER A 132 -3.50 -8.60 6.84
C SER A 132 -4.15 -8.46 5.46
N LEU A 133 -5.06 -7.49 5.30
CA LEU A 133 -5.73 -7.24 4.03
C LEU A 133 -4.77 -6.70 2.96
N CYS A 134 -3.85 -5.80 3.32
CA CYS A 134 -2.81 -5.32 2.40
C CYS A 134 -1.92 -6.47 1.92
N SER A 135 -1.49 -7.34 2.84
CA SER A 135 -0.70 -8.53 2.51
C SER A 135 -1.46 -9.45 1.56
N CYS A 136 -2.75 -9.69 1.80
CA CYS A 136 -3.60 -10.49 0.92
C CYS A 136 -3.71 -9.89 -0.49
N LEU A 137 -3.79 -8.56 -0.63
CA LEU A 137 -3.93 -7.86 -1.91
C LEU A 137 -2.65 -7.83 -2.76
N MET A 138 -1.51 -8.25 -2.20
CA MET A 138 -0.30 -8.52 -2.97
C MET A 138 -0.47 -9.72 -3.92
N LEU A 139 -1.42 -10.62 -3.61
CA LEU A 139 -1.81 -11.72 -4.48
C LEU A 139 -2.91 -11.27 -5.46
N SER A 140 -2.72 -11.55 -6.76
CA SER A 140 -3.64 -11.17 -7.83
C SER A 140 -5.04 -11.77 -7.64
N SER A 141 -5.14 -13.06 -7.31
CA SER A 141 -6.39 -13.80 -7.06
C SER A 141 -7.28 -13.09 -6.03
N ASN A 142 -6.68 -12.52 -4.99
CA ASN A 142 -7.41 -11.86 -3.90
C ASN A 142 -7.97 -10.49 -4.28
N ARG A 143 -7.50 -9.87 -5.36
CA ARG A 143 -8.04 -8.58 -5.82
C ARG A 143 -9.43 -8.72 -6.39
N GLU A 144 -9.69 -9.83 -7.08
CA GLU A 144 -11.04 -10.17 -7.56
C GLU A 144 -11.96 -10.52 -6.38
N ARG A 145 -11.46 -11.28 -5.40
CA ARG A 145 -12.20 -11.59 -4.16
C ARG A 145 -12.58 -10.31 -3.40
N PHE A 146 -11.63 -9.38 -3.23
CA PHE A 146 -11.85 -8.06 -2.62
C PHE A 146 -12.88 -7.21 -3.38
N LEU A 147 -12.86 -7.26 -4.71
CA LEU A 147 -13.85 -6.59 -5.56
C LEU A 147 -15.27 -7.15 -5.34
N LYS A 148 -15.38 -8.48 -5.28
CA LYS A 148 -16.66 -9.19 -5.03
C LYS A 148 -17.20 -8.90 -3.63
N GLY A 149 -16.33 -8.84 -2.62
CA GLY A 149 -16.67 -8.51 -1.23
C GLY A 149 -17.01 -7.03 -0.96
N GLU A 150 -17.20 -6.21 -1.99
CA GLU A 150 -17.46 -4.77 -1.88
C GLU A 150 -16.38 -3.98 -1.11
N GLY A 151 -15.14 -4.47 -1.12
CA GLY A 151 -14.03 -3.86 -0.38
C GLY A 151 -13.77 -2.41 -0.80
N LEU A 152 -13.93 -2.08 -2.08
CA LEU A 152 -13.78 -0.71 -2.60
C LEU A 152 -14.84 0.24 -2.03
N GLN A 153 -16.10 -0.20 -1.95
CA GLN A 153 -17.20 0.57 -1.37
C GLN A 153 -16.92 0.86 0.10
N LEU A 154 -16.48 -0.16 0.84
CA LEU A 154 -16.11 -0.01 2.24
C LEU A 154 -14.93 0.95 2.42
N MET A 155 -13.84 0.79 1.66
CA MET A 155 -12.69 1.70 1.76
C MET A 155 -13.07 3.13 1.38
N ASN A 156 -13.84 3.34 0.31
CA ASN A 156 -14.30 4.66 -0.10
C ASN A 156 -15.16 5.35 0.97
N LEU A 157 -15.91 4.57 1.75
CA LEU A 157 -16.66 5.04 2.90
C LEU A 157 -15.74 5.35 4.10
N ILE A 158 -14.72 4.53 4.37
CA ILE A 158 -13.75 4.72 5.46
C ILE A 158 -12.88 5.96 5.25
N LEU A 159 -12.58 6.34 4.00
CA LEU A 159 -11.80 7.54 3.68
C LEU A 159 -12.36 8.84 4.28
N TRP A 160 -13.66 8.87 4.59
CA TRP A 160 -14.31 10.01 5.23
C TRP A 160 -13.93 10.14 6.71
N GLU A 161 -13.57 9.05 7.37
CA GLU A 161 -13.15 9.02 8.78
C GLU A 161 -11.73 9.57 8.94
N LYS A 162 -11.34 10.01 10.15
CA LYS A 162 -10.02 10.67 10.34
C LYS A 162 -8.88 9.70 10.62
N ILE A 163 -9.11 8.68 11.43
CA ILE A 163 -8.06 7.79 11.96
C ILE A 163 -7.77 6.66 10.97
N SER A 164 -8.80 5.95 10.52
CA SER A 164 -8.69 4.80 9.60
C SER A 164 -8.44 5.19 8.14
N ARG A 165 -8.46 6.48 7.79
CA ARG A 165 -8.29 6.98 6.41
C ARG A 165 -6.99 6.52 5.78
N SER A 166 -5.89 6.60 6.51
CA SER A 166 -4.58 6.27 5.95
C SER A 166 -4.45 4.79 5.63
N ARG A 167 -4.96 3.94 6.53
CA ARG A 167 -5.01 2.50 6.31
C ARG A 167 -5.92 2.15 5.14
N ALA A 168 -7.06 2.84 5.00
CA ALA A 168 -7.93 2.68 3.83
C ALA A 168 -7.25 3.15 2.52
N LEU A 169 -6.45 4.22 2.55
CA LEU A 169 -5.64 4.63 1.39
C LEU A 169 -4.61 3.57 1.02
N LYS A 170 -3.90 3.01 2.01
CA LYS A 170 -2.93 1.93 1.81
C LYS A 170 -3.60 0.70 1.17
N VAL A 171 -4.77 0.28 1.66
CA VAL A 171 -5.54 -0.83 1.05
C VAL A 171 -5.96 -0.52 -0.38
N LEU A 172 -6.48 0.68 -0.63
CA LEU A 172 -6.89 1.10 -1.97
C LEU A 172 -5.75 1.09 -2.98
N ASP A 173 -4.58 1.54 -2.55
CA ASP A 173 -3.35 1.49 -3.34
C ASP A 173 -2.97 0.05 -3.71
N HIS A 174 -2.89 -0.86 -2.73
CA HIS A 174 -2.60 -2.29 -2.98
C HIS A 174 -3.66 -2.97 -3.86
N ALA A 175 -4.92 -2.55 -3.77
CA ALA A 175 -6.01 -3.09 -4.59
C ALA A 175 -5.92 -2.63 -6.06
N MET A 176 -5.37 -1.44 -6.33
CA MET A 176 -5.40 -0.80 -7.65
C MET A 176 -4.07 -0.84 -8.41
N ILE A 177 -2.95 -1.13 -7.72
CA ILE A 177 -1.62 -1.13 -8.31
C ILE A 177 -1.44 -2.18 -9.41
N GLY A 178 -0.80 -1.84 -10.53
CA GLY A 178 -0.47 -2.81 -11.59
C GLY A 178 -1.66 -3.31 -12.42
N PRO A 179 -1.42 -4.22 -13.40
CA PRO A 179 -2.43 -4.62 -14.39
C PRO A 179 -3.60 -5.39 -13.76
N GLU A 180 -3.32 -6.22 -12.76
CA GLU A 180 -4.32 -6.97 -12.00
C GLU A 180 -5.29 -6.06 -11.23
N GLY A 181 -4.91 -4.81 -10.96
CA GLY A 181 -5.76 -3.80 -10.34
C GLY A 181 -6.76 -3.15 -11.30
N THR A 182 -6.79 -3.52 -12.59
CA THR A 182 -7.60 -2.84 -13.60
C THR A 182 -9.10 -2.87 -13.31
N GLY A 183 -9.62 -4.03 -12.88
CA GLY A 183 -11.04 -4.14 -12.47
C GLY A 183 -11.38 -3.22 -11.30
N ASN A 184 -10.47 -3.15 -10.32
CA ASN A 184 -10.62 -2.29 -9.15
C ASN A 184 -10.58 -0.81 -9.51
N CYS A 185 -9.67 -0.39 -10.40
CA CYS A 185 -9.59 0.98 -10.88
C CYS A 185 -10.89 1.44 -11.56
N HIS A 186 -11.48 0.62 -12.43
CA HIS A 186 -12.75 0.96 -13.11
C HIS A 186 -13.89 1.06 -12.10
N LYS A 187 -14.02 0.06 -11.22
CA LYS A 187 -15.07 0.06 -10.19
C LYS A 187 -14.93 1.26 -9.25
N PHE A 188 -13.72 1.63 -8.87
CA PHE A 188 -13.46 2.80 -8.00
C PHE A 188 -14.01 4.10 -8.61
N VAL A 189 -13.85 4.29 -9.93
CA VAL A 189 -14.44 5.44 -10.63
C VAL A 189 -15.97 5.36 -10.65
N ASP A 190 -16.53 4.16 -10.86
CA ASP A 190 -17.98 3.95 -10.93
C ASP A 190 -18.69 4.21 -9.60
N ILE A 191 -18.03 3.88 -8.47
CA ILE A 191 -18.56 4.14 -7.11
C ILE A 191 -18.27 5.57 -6.60
N LEU A 192 -18.01 6.51 -7.52
CA LEU A 192 -17.72 7.92 -7.21
C LEU A 192 -16.44 8.14 -6.39
N GLY A 193 -15.47 7.21 -6.43
CA GLY A 193 -14.19 7.34 -5.71
C GLY A 193 -13.39 8.59 -6.08
N LEU A 194 -13.58 9.12 -7.31
CA LEU A 194 -12.99 10.40 -7.74
C LEU A 194 -13.44 11.58 -6.87
N ARG A 195 -14.66 11.56 -6.34
CA ARG A 195 -15.17 12.61 -5.43
C ARG A 195 -14.47 12.56 -4.08
N THR A 196 -13.93 11.41 -3.69
CA THR A 196 -13.29 11.19 -2.39
C THR A 196 -11.79 11.42 -2.46
N ILE A 197 -11.11 10.94 -3.52
CA ILE A 197 -9.65 11.03 -3.63
C ILE A 197 -9.15 12.44 -4.00
N PHE A 198 -9.84 13.17 -4.87
CA PHE A 198 -9.38 14.49 -5.32
C PHE A 198 -9.38 15.57 -4.22
N PRO A 199 -10.34 15.61 -3.27
CA PRO A 199 -10.21 16.45 -2.08
C PRO A 199 -8.93 16.17 -1.27
N LEU A 200 -8.56 14.88 -1.11
CA LEU A 200 -7.33 14.49 -0.42
C LEU A 200 -6.08 14.91 -1.19
N PHE A 201 -6.12 14.83 -2.52
CA PHE A 201 -5.05 15.35 -3.39
C PHE A 201 -4.86 16.87 -3.29
N MET A 202 -5.98 17.62 -3.25
CA MET A 202 -5.95 19.08 -3.12
C MET A 202 -5.49 19.54 -1.75
N LYS A 203 -5.88 18.84 -0.70
CA LYS A 203 -5.55 19.21 0.67
C LYS A 203 -5.26 17.98 1.51
N SER A 204 -3.98 17.76 1.74
CA SER A 204 -3.47 16.78 2.68
C SER A 204 -3.93 17.18 4.10
N PRO A 205 -4.65 16.32 4.82
CA PRO A 205 -5.00 16.57 6.22
C PRO A 205 -3.72 16.77 7.05
N ARG A 206 -3.63 17.90 7.76
CA ARG A 206 -2.49 18.15 8.66
C ARG A 206 -2.52 17.17 9.82
N LYS A 207 -1.35 16.74 10.31
CA LYS A 207 -1.23 15.88 11.50
C LYS A 207 -2.06 16.46 12.65
N ILE A 208 -3.04 15.70 13.13
CA ILE A 208 -3.75 15.98 14.38
C ILE A 208 -3.14 15.04 15.42
N LYS A 209 -2.17 15.54 16.21
CA LYS A 209 -1.44 14.85 17.31
C LYS A 209 -0.33 13.87 16.90
N LYS A 210 0.40 13.36 17.92
CA LYS A 210 1.58 12.45 17.86
C LYS A 210 1.30 11.08 17.23
N VAL A 211 0.05 10.74 16.96
CA VAL A 211 -0.37 9.44 16.45
C VAL A 211 -1.14 9.69 15.15
N GLY A 212 -0.56 9.28 14.03
CA GLY A 212 -1.12 9.46 12.71
C GLY A 212 -0.05 9.53 11.62
N THR A 213 -0.35 8.91 10.48
CA THR A 213 0.40 8.96 9.22
C THR A 213 0.85 10.37 8.87
N THR A 214 2.05 10.46 8.31
CA THR A 214 2.63 11.73 7.91
C THR A 214 1.88 12.34 6.73
N GLU A 215 1.98 13.67 6.59
CA GLU A 215 1.44 14.37 5.40
C GLU A 215 2.05 13.77 4.13
N ARG A 216 3.33 13.40 4.18
CA ARG A 216 4.07 12.74 3.09
C ARG A 216 3.47 11.40 2.71
N GLU A 217 3.26 10.49 3.67
CA GLU A 217 2.66 9.17 3.41
C GLU A 217 1.26 9.27 2.80
N LEU A 218 0.44 10.24 3.25
CA LEU A 218 -0.86 10.49 2.64
C LEU A 218 -0.74 10.99 1.21
N GLU A 219 0.16 11.94 0.94
CA GLU A 219 0.44 12.43 -0.41
C GLU A 219 0.96 11.31 -1.32
N GLU A 220 1.81 10.44 -0.79
CA GLU A 220 2.37 9.28 -1.48
C GLU A 220 1.29 8.30 -1.94
N HIS A 221 0.49 7.77 -1.02
CA HIS A 221 -0.59 6.84 -1.38
C HIS A 221 -1.61 7.48 -2.34
N VAL A 222 -1.94 8.77 -2.17
CA VAL A 222 -2.83 9.46 -3.11
C VAL A 222 -2.21 9.54 -4.50
N CYS A 223 -0.91 9.84 -4.61
CA CYS A 223 -0.21 9.87 -5.91
C CYS A 223 -0.12 8.48 -6.53
N TRP A 224 0.14 7.44 -5.75
CA TRP A 224 0.16 6.05 -6.22
C TRP A 224 -1.21 5.60 -6.74
N ILE A 225 -2.29 5.95 -6.04
CA ILE A 225 -3.67 5.69 -6.50
C ILE A 225 -3.94 6.43 -7.82
N LEU A 226 -3.61 7.73 -7.91
CA LEU A 226 -3.82 8.50 -9.14
C LEU A 226 -3.01 7.97 -10.32
N ALA A 227 -1.75 7.58 -10.09
CA ALA A 227 -0.90 6.94 -11.09
C ALA A 227 -1.50 5.60 -11.56
N SER A 228 -1.96 4.76 -10.63
CA SER A 228 -2.61 3.48 -10.94
C SER A 228 -3.91 3.66 -11.73
N LEU A 229 -4.72 4.66 -11.36
CA LEU A 229 -5.92 5.03 -12.13
C LEU A 229 -5.55 5.45 -13.55
N LEU A 230 -4.65 6.41 -13.73
CA LEU A 230 -4.23 6.87 -15.07
C LEU A 230 -3.60 5.74 -15.90
N CYS A 231 -2.88 4.82 -15.25
CA CYS A 231 -2.29 3.67 -15.90
C CYS A 231 -3.35 2.70 -16.44
N ASN A 232 -4.39 2.42 -15.65
CA ASN A 232 -5.30 1.29 -15.87
C ASN A 232 -6.68 1.66 -16.44
N VAL A 233 -7.25 2.83 -16.12
CA VAL A 233 -8.61 3.15 -16.60
C VAL A 233 -8.64 3.45 -18.09
N ARG A 234 -9.69 2.98 -18.77
CA ARG A 234 -9.97 3.18 -20.20
C ARG A 234 -11.41 3.67 -20.39
N GLY A 235 -11.78 3.99 -21.63
CA GLY A 235 -13.14 4.38 -22.00
C GLY A 235 -13.70 5.57 -21.22
N GLN A 236 -14.97 5.47 -20.80
CA GLN A 236 -15.68 6.55 -20.10
C GLN A 236 -15.05 6.91 -18.75
N GLN A 237 -14.55 5.91 -18.01
CA GLN A 237 -13.89 6.12 -16.72
C GLN A 237 -12.62 6.95 -16.88
N ARG A 238 -11.84 6.71 -17.95
CA ARG A 238 -10.67 7.56 -18.29
C ARG A 238 -11.07 8.99 -18.60
N THR A 239 -12.12 9.19 -19.39
CA THR A 239 -12.63 10.55 -19.67
C THR A 239 -13.06 11.27 -18.39
N ARG A 240 -13.78 10.60 -17.49
CA ARG A 240 -14.18 11.17 -16.18
C ARG A 240 -12.96 11.57 -15.34
N LEU A 241 -11.92 10.73 -15.30
CA LEU A 241 -10.68 11.03 -14.59
C LEU A 241 -9.95 12.23 -15.19
N LEU A 242 -9.80 12.29 -16.51
CA LEU A 242 -9.13 13.41 -17.18
C LEU A 242 -9.89 14.73 -17.00
N ASN A 243 -11.22 14.70 -17.02
CA ASN A 243 -12.05 15.89 -16.77
C ASN A 243 -11.80 16.48 -15.37
N LYS A 244 -11.41 15.68 -14.37
CA LYS A 244 -11.02 16.20 -13.05
C LYS A 244 -9.82 17.14 -13.12
N PHE A 245 -8.90 16.93 -14.07
CA PHE A 245 -7.73 17.78 -14.28
C PHE A 245 -8.04 19.07 -15.05
N THR A 246 -9.17 19.16 -15.74
CA THR A 246 -9.62 20.37 -16.45
C THR A 246 -10.61 21.21 -15.63
N GLU A 247 -11.16 20.67 -14.53
CA GLU A 247 -12.06 21.39 -13.63
C GLU A 247 -11.43 22.65 -13.04
N LYS A 248 -12.25 23.70 -12.87
CA LYS A 248 -11.89 24.95 -12.18
C LYS A 248 -10.54 25.52 -12.65
N ASP A 249 -10.43 25.74 -13.95
CA ASP A 249 -9.24 26.27 -14.61
C ASP A 249 -7.96 25.45 -14.34
N ASN A 250 -8.10 24.12 -14.33
CA ASN A 250 -7.01 23.19 -14.10
C ASN A 250 -6.38 23.27 -12.69
N GLU A 251 -7.15 23.59 -11.64
CA GLU A 251 -6.64 23.70 -10.26
C GLU A 251 -5.88 22.43 -9.81
N LYS A 252 -6.20 21.25 -10.36
CA LYS A 252 -5.51 19.99 -10.05
C LYS A 252 -4.13 19.93 -10.70
N VAL A 253 -3.96 20.51 -11.89
CA VAL A 253 -2.66 20.64 -12.53
C VAL A 253 -1.80 21.62 -11.73
N ASP A 254 -2.38 22.72 -11.24
CA ASP A 254 -1.66 23.65 -10.37
C ASP A 254 -1.18 22.98 -9.09
N ARG A 255 -2.04 22.19 -8.43
CA ARG A 255 -1.67 21.39 -7.26
C ARG A 255 -0.60 20.35 -7.58
N LEU A 256 -0.69 19.67 -8.73
CA LEU A 256 0.34 18.71 -9.17
C LEU A 256 1.70 19.39 -9.32
N MET A 257 1.73 20.58 -9.92
CA MET A 257 2.96 21.34 -10.11
C MET A 257 3.52 21.89 -8.79
N GLU A 258 2.65 22.36 -7.89
CA GLU A 258 3.04 22.79 -6.54
C GLU A 258 3.77 21.66 -5.80
N LEU A 259 3.15 20.47 -5.79
CA LEU A 259 3.73 19.28 -5.17
C LEU A 259 5.02 18.82 -5.87
N HIS A 260 5.05 18.85 -7.21
CA HIS A 260 6.26 18.54 -7.98
C HIS A 260 7.44 19.42 -7.54
N PHE A 261 7.24 20.74 -7.38
CA PHE A 261 8.32 21.61 -6.93
C PHE A 261 8.68 21.43 -5.45
N LYS A 262 7.71 21.10 -4.58
CA LYS A 262 7.97 20.75 -3.18
C LYS A 262 8.95 19.57 -3.09
N TYR A 263 8.65 18.47 -3.79
CA TYR A 263 9.47 17.27 -3.75
C TYR A 263 10.74 17.37 -4.61
N LEU A 264 10.72 18.09 -5.73
CA LEU A 264 11.93 18.36 -6.51
C LEU A 264 12.95 19.17 -5.71
N GLY A 265 12.49 20.18 -4.95
CA GLY A 265 13.38 20.96 -4.08
C GLY A 265 13.99 20.11 -2.97
N ALA A 266 13.19 19.26 -2.31
CA ALA A 266 13.69 18.32 -1.31
C ALA A 266 14.72 17.34 -1.90
N MET A 267 14.45 16.82 -3.09
CA MET A 267 15.36 15.92 -3.80
C MET A 267 16.68 16.59 -4.16
N GLN A 268 16.65 17.81 -4.71
CA GLN A 268 17.88 18.54 -5.06
C GLN A 268 18.78 18.84 -3.85
N VAL A 269 18.19 19.01 -2.66
CA VAL A 269 18.95 19.18 -1.42
C VAL A 269 19.59 17.86 -1.00
N ALA A 270 18.84 16.75 -1.07
CA ALA A 270 19.35 15.42 -0.77
C ALA A 270 20.47 15.00 -1.74
N ASP A 271 20.27 15.17 -3.04
CA ASP A 271 21.24 14.83 -4.08
C ASP A 271 22.55 15.61 -3.89
N LYS A 272 22.49 16.92 -3.57
CA LYS A 272 23.69 17.71 -3.25
C LYS A 272 24.45 17.24 -2.03
N LYS A 273 23.74 16.75 -1.01
CA LYS A 273 24.35 16.20 0.21
C LYS A 273 25.07 14.89 -0.12
N ILE A 274 24.41 14.02 -0.87
CA ILE A 274 24.96 12.74 -1.34
C ILE A 274 26.20 12.98 -2.21
N GLU A 275 26.13 13.92 -3.15
CA GLU A 275 27.29 14.29 -4.00
C GLU A 275 28.49 14.78 -3.17
N GLY A 276 28.24 15.53 -2.09
CA GLY A 276 29.29 15.98 -1.16
C GLY A 276 29.94 14.83 -0.39
N GLU A 277 29.12 13.92 0.16
CA GLU A 277 29.63 12.76 0.89
C GLU A 277 30.37 11.78 -0.01
N GLN A 278 29.87 11.54 -1.23
CA GLN A 278 30.55 10.74 -2.24
C GLN A 278 31.88 11.37 -2.66
N TYR A 279 31.93 12.70 -2.79
CA TYR A 279 33.19 13.40 -3.05
C TYR A 279 34.19 13.20 -1.91
N ASP A 280 33.75 13.29 -0.66
CA ASP A 280 34.61 13.08 0.51
C ASP A 280 35.14 11.64 0.57
N ILE A 281 34.29 10.62 0.35
CA ILE A 281 34.67 9.20 0.28
C ILE A 281 35.80 9.00 -0.75
N VAL A 282 35.59 9.51 -1.97
CA VAL A 282 36.59 9.41 -3.05
C VAL A 282 37.85 10.19 -2.71
N TRP A 283 37.72 11.35 -2.05
CA TRP A 283 38.85 12.18 -1.63
C TRP A 283 39.73 11.48 -0.57
N TRP A 284 39.13 10.71 0.33
CA TRP A 284 39.82 9.88 1.32
C TRP A 284 40.38 8.57 0.73
N GLY A 285 40.17 8.31 -0.56
CA GLY A 285 40.69 7.14 -1.27
C GLY A 285 39.84 5.88 -1.08
N GLU A 286 38.62 6.00 -0.57
CA GLU A 286 37.65 4.93 -0.47
C GLU A 286 36.87 4.77 -1.79
N ILE A 287 36.36 3.57 -2.03
CA ILE A 287 35.60 3.24 -3.24
C ILE A 287 34.12 3.38 -2.92
N ILE A 288 33.35 4.00 -3.81
CA ILE A 288 31.89 3.95 -3.77
C ILE A 288 31.49 2.53 -4.19
N ASP A 289 31.12 1.72 -3.21
CA ASP A 289 30.60 0.39 -3.42
C ASP A 289 29.06 0.40 -3.45
N LYS A 290 28.47 -0.79 -3.55
CA LYS A 290 27.01 -0.93 -3.61
C LYS A 290 26.32 -0.53 -2.31
N ASP A 291 26.96 -0.72 -1.16
CA ASP A 291 26.34 -0.40 0.13
C ASP A 291 26.18 1.12 0.26
N VAL A 292 27.19 1.89 -0.19
CA VAL A 292 27.11 3.35 -0.27
C VAL A 292 26.05 3.82 -1.27
N GLU A 293 25.90 3.13 -2.42
CA GLU A 293 24.83 3.42 -3.39
C GLU A 293 23.43 3.13 -2.82
N ASP A 294 23.26 2.03 -2.09
CA ASP A 294 22.01 1.65 -1.43
C ASP A 294 21.63 2.63 -0.31
N GLU A 295 22.59 3.05 0.52
CA GLU A 295 22.37 4.11 1.52
C GLU A 295 21.97 5.43 0.88
N SER A 296 22.66 5.82 -0.20
CA SER A 296 22.32 7.00 -1.00
C SER A 296 20.90 6.91 -1.55
N TYR A 297 20.49 5.73 -2.03
CA TYR A 297 19.13 5.49 -2.53
C TYR A 297 18.08 5.58 -1.42
N LEU A 298 18.33 5.01 -0.24
CA LEU A 298 17.45 5.13 0.93
C LEU A 298 17.26 6.59 1.35
N TRP A 299 18.31 7.40 1.32
CA TRP A 299 18.21 8.83 1.61
C TRP A 299 17.35 9.57 0.59
N ARG A 300 17.44 9.20 -0.70
CA ARG A 300 16.58 9.75 -1.75
C ARG A 300 15.12 9.33 -1.55
N LEU A 301 14.86 8.08 -1.13
CA LEU A 301 13.52 7.63 -0.75
C LEU A 301 12.96 8.43 0.44
N ASP A 302 13.76 8.68 1.47
CA ASP A 302 13.39 9.53 2.60
C ASP A 302 13.16 10.99 2.21
N ALA A 303 13.85 11.50 1.19
CA ALA A 303 13.57 12.82 0.62
C ALA A 303 12.27 12.87 -0.21
N GLY A 304 11.66 11.72 -0.52
CA GLY A 304 10.40 11.60 -1.24
C GLY A 304 10.54 11.29 -2.73
N LEU A 305 11.60 10.59 -3.14
CA LEU A 305 11.84 10.18 -4.53
C LEU A 305 10.63 9.45 -5.13
N SER A 306 10.04 8.50 -4.40
CA SER A 306 8.85 7.75 -4.85
C SER A 306 7.69 8.68 -5.22
N VAL A 307 7.38 9.65 -4.36
CA VAL A 307 6.30 10.62 -4.57
C VAL A 307 6.59 11.47 -5.80
N LEU A 308 7.83 11.94 -5.96
CA LEU A 308 8.27 12.73 -7.11
C LEU A 308 8.13 11.95 -8.43
N GLN A 309 8.59 10.69 -8.45
CA GLN A 309 8.49 9.82 -9.63
C GLN A 309 7.04 9.62 -10.07
N HIS A 310 6.13 9.37 -9.13
CA HIS A 310 4.71 9.20 -9.43
C HIS A 310 4.05 10.51 -9.89
N MET A 311 4.45 11.66 -9.35
CA MET A 311 3.99 12.97 -9.85
C MET A 311 4.44 13.22 -11.29
N CYS A 312 5.71 12.92 -11.59
CA CYS A 312 6.23 13.03 -12.96
C CYS A 312 5.50 12.05 -13.90
N TYR A 313 5.23 10.83 -13.46
CA TYR A 313 4.44 9.87 -14.22
C TYR A 313 3.01 10.37 -14.50
N ILE A 314 2.31 10.87 -13.47
CA ILE A 314 0.98 11.49 -13.61
C ILE A 314 1.03 12.62 -14.64
N MET A 315 2.02 13.51 -14.52
CA MET A 315 2.24 14.63 -15.44
C MET A 315 2.41 14.15 -16.89
N ALA A 316 3.22 13.11 -17.11
CA ALA A 316 3.44 12.54 -18.44
C ALA A 316 2.18 11.89 -19.03
N GLU A 317 1.41 11.13 -18.22
CA GLU A 317 0.15 10.51 -18.66
C GLU A 317 -0.91 11.55 -19.04
N ILE A 318 -1.11 12.60 -18.23
CA ILE A 318 -2.14 13.62 -18.51
C ILE A 318 -1.78 14.51 -19.70
N CYS A 319 -0.50 14.81 -19.91
CA CYS A 319 -0.04 15.55 -21.10
C CYS A 319 -0.14 14.71 -22.38
N SER A 320 0.04 13.39 -22.27
CA SER A 320 -0.13 12.45 -23.38
C SER A 320 -1.60 12.18 -23.74
N ALA A 321 -2.55 12.69 -22.96
CA ALA A 321 -3.98 12.44 -23.15
C ALA A 321 -4.64 13.27 -24.27
N ASN A 322 -3.85 13.98 -25.09
CA ASN A 322 -4.31 14.88 -26.17
C ASN A 322 -5.23 16.03 -25.72
N VAL A 323 -5.18 16.40 -24.43
CA VAL A 323 -5.89 17.58 -23.91
C VAL A 323 -4.93 18.77 -23.94
N SER A 324 -5.07 19.64 -24.95
CA SER A 324 -4.17 20.77 -25.18
C SER A 324 -4.07 21.72 -23.99
N GLN A 325 -5.18 21.97 -23.29
CA GLN A 325 -5.26 22.84 -22.12
C GLN A 325 -4.35 22.39 -20.98
N ILE A 326 -4.36 21.09 -20.64
CA ILE A 326 -3.51 20.52 -19.58
C ILE A 326 -2.04 20.69 -19.94
N ARG A 327 -1.68 20.30 -21.17
CA ARG A 327 -0.29 20.38 -21.65
C ARG A 327 0.22 21.82 -21.64
N GLN A 328 -0.57 22.76 -22.14
CA GLN A 328 -0.23 24.19 -22.11
C GLN A 328 0.01 24.68 -20.68
N ARG A 329 -0.85 24.31 -19.73
CA ARG A 329 -0.72 24.71 -18.33
C ARG A 329 0.55 24.17 -17.68
N VAL A 330 0.89 22.89 -17.91
CA VAL A 330 2.14 22.29 -17.40
C VAL A 330 3.37 23.01 -17.93
N HIS A 331 3.47 23.25 -19.25
CA HIS A 331 4.60 23.98 -19.82
C HIS A 331 4.67 25.43 -19.33
N GLN A 332 3.53 26.10 -19.21
CA GLN A 332 3.46 27.47 -18.68
C GLN A 332 4.05 27.54 -17.28
N ILE A 333 3.66 26.63 -16.38
CA ILE A 333 4.16 26.61 -15.00
C ILE A 333 5.64 26.25 -14.92
N LEU A 334 6.10 25.26 -15.70
CA LEU A 334 7.52 24.91 -15.78
C LEU A 334 8.38 26.10 -16.19
N ASN A 335 7.97 26.80 -17.26
CA ASN A 335 8.68 27.98 -17.78
C ASN A 335 8.68 29.14 -16.78
N MET A 336 7.56 29.42 -16.11
CA MET A 336 7.47 30.50 -15.11
C MET A 336 8.37 30.25 -13.90
N ARG A 337 8.59 28.99 -13.51
CA ARG A 337 9.44 28.63 -12.35
C ARG A 337 10.89 28.33 -12.74
N GLY A 338 11.27 28.51 -14.01
CA GLY A 338 12.63 28.24 -14.48
C GLY A 338 13.02 26.75 -14.48
N SER A 339 12.04 25.84 -14.37
CA SER A 339 12.29 24.39 -14.42
C SER A 339 12.19 23.88 -15.85
N SER A 340 13.01 22.87 -16.17
CA SER A 340 13.02 22.27 -17.49
C SER A 340 12.22 20.99 -17.53
N ILE A 341 11.48 20.79 -18.61
CA ILE A 341 10.87 19.50 -18.95
C ILE A 341 11.90 18.37 -19.04
N LYS A 342 13.17 18.69 -19.29
CA LYS A 342 14.27 17.72 -19.30
C LYS A 342 14.46 17.05 -17.95
N ILE A 343 14.24 17.78 -16.85
CA ILE A 343 14.33 17.25 -15.48
C ILE A 343 13.25 16.17 -15.28
N VAL A 344 12.01 16.49 -15.65
CA VAL A 344 10.88 15.54 -15.58
C VAL A 344 11.17 14.29 -16.43
N ARG A 345 11.71 14.47 -17.65
CA ARG A 345 12.09 13.35 -18.51
C ARG A 345 13.21 12.49 -17.91
N HIS A 346 14.16 13.09 -17.20
CA HIS A 346 15.24 12.35 -16.55
C HIS A 346 14.69 11.47 -15.40
N ILE A 347 13.87 12.05 -14.52
CA ILE A 347 13.24 11.32 -13.40
C ILE A 347 12.38 10.15 -13.91
N ILE A 348 11.63 10.35 -15.00
CA ILE A 348 10.79 9.28 -15.57
C ILE A 348 11.63 8.16 -16.19
N LYS A 349 12.78 8.48 -16.79
CA LYS A 349 13.71 7.47 -17.31
C LYS A 349 14.28 6.63 -16.18
N GLU A 350 14.78 7.27 -15.12
CA GLU A 350 15.27 6.59 -13.91
C GLU A 350 14.18 5.69 -13.32
N TYR A 351 12.95 6.20 -13.16
CA TYR A 351 11.81 5.40 -12.71
C TYR A 351 11.54 4.18 -13.60
N SER A 352 11.66 4.34 -14.92
CA SER A 352 11.45 3.25 -15.87
C SER A 352 12.55 2.19 -15.86
N GLU A 353 13.77 2.57 -15.45
CA GLU A 353 14.92 1.68 -15.30
C GLU A 353 14.74 0.83 -14.03
N ASN A 354 14.42 1.45 -12.89
CA ASN A 354 14.21 0.74 -11.62
C ASN A 354 13.01 -0.23 -11.65
N ILE A 355 11.98 0.05 -12.47
CA ILE A 355 10.85 -0.88 -12.66
C ILE A 355 11.28 -2.19 -13.34
N ARG A 356 12.36 -2.20 -14.14
CA ARG A 356 12.83 -3.42 -14.82
C ARG A 356 13.25 -4.52 -13.86
N ASP A 357 13.51 -4.18 -12.60
CA ASP A 357 13.98 -5.13 -11.60
C ASP A 357 12.83 -5.83 -10.83
N GLY A 358 11.58 -5.40 -11.00
CA GLY A 358 10.41 -5.92 -10.28
C GLY A 358 9.27 -6.48 -11.14
N GLY A 359 8.61 -7.54 -10.68
CA GLY A 359 7.40 -8.12 -11.29
C GLY A 359 7.67 -9.26 -12.29
N SER A 360 6.65 -9.68 -13.05
CA SER A 360 6.78 -10.73 -14.07
C SER A 360 7.63 -10.27 -15.27
N PRO A 361 8.31 -11.18 -16.00
CA PRO A 361 9.18 -10.82 -17.13
C PRO A 361 8.48 -9.97 -18.20
N GLU A 362 7.22 -10.28 -18.51
CA GLU A 362 6.40 -9.52 -19.46
C GLU A 362 6.08 -8.10 -18.98
N PHE A 363 5.90 -7.92 -17.68
CA PHE A 363 5.67 -6.62 -17.05
C PHE A 363 6.95 -5.76 -17.08
N ARG A 364 8.11 -6.38 -16.81
CA ARG A 364 9.44 -5.73 -16.84
C ARG A 364 9.81 -5.21 -18.23
N GLU A 365 9.34 -5.86 -19.30
CA GLU A 365 9.62 -5.38 -20.66
C GLU A 365 8.61 -4.34 -21.17
N ASN A 366 7.32 -4.55 -20.93
CA ASN A 366 6.28 -3.75 -21.57
C ASN A 366 6.02 -2.41 -20.86
N LYS A 367 6.11 -2.38 -19.53
CA LYS A 367 5.83 -1.17 -18.75
C LYS A 367 6.87 -0.07 -18.99
N PRO A 368 8.19 -0.33 -19.01
CA PRO A 368 9.18 0.70 -19.34
C PRO A 368 9.03 1.22 -20.77
N LYS A 369 8.75 0.34 -21.75
CA LYS A 369 8.49 0.76 -23.14
C LYS A 369 7.29 1.71 -23.23
N ARG A 370 6.21 1.43 -22.50
CA ARG A 370 5.05 2.32 -22.39
C ARG A 370 5.42 3.65 -21.74
N ILE A 371 6.11 3.64 -20.61
CA ILE A 371 6.51 4.86 -19.88
C ILE A 371 7.39 5.76 -20.75
N VAL A 372 8.40 5.19 -21.42
CA VAL A 372 9.26 5.94 -22.36
C VAL A 372 8.46 6.42 -23.58
N GLY A 373 7.44 5.67 -24.00
CA GLY A 373 6.51 6.10 -25.05
C GLY A 373 5.76 7.39 -24.71
N LEU A 374 5.37 7.59 -23.45
CA LEU A 374 4.73 8.82 -22.99
C LEU A 374 5.64 10.04 -23.20
N LEU A 375 6.96 9.88 -23.01
CA LEU A 375 7.92 10.96 -23.15
C LEU A 375 8.04 11.52 -24.57
N LYS A 376 7.63 10.76 -25.59
CA LYS A 376 7.65 11.20 -27.00
C LYS A 376 6.59 12.27 -27.27
N ASN A 377 5.45 12.16 -26.61
CA ASN A 377 4.31 13.07 -26.77
C ASN A 377 4.24 14.16 -25.68
N PHE A 378 5.17 14.09 -24.72
CA PHE A 378 5.29 14.98 -23.58
C PHE A 378 5.99 16.29 -23.91
#